data_AF-A0A252E8F9-F1
#
_entry.id   AF-A0A252E8F9-F1
#
_cell.length_a   1.000
_cell.length_b   1.000
_cell.length_c   1.000
_cell.angle_alpha   90.00
_cell.angle_beta   90.00
_cell.angle_gamma   90.00
#
_symmetry.space_group_name_H-M   'P 1'
#
loop_
_entity.id
_entity.type
_entity.pdbx_description
1 polymer ?
#
loop_
_entity_poly.entity_id
_entity_poly.type
_entity_poly.pdbx_seq_one_letter_code
_entity_poly.pdbx_strand_id
1 'polypeptide(L)'
;MTNIDNLEKQPQVFVSYAIADREAARAIVRGLRSHNLNVWLDDNQLYPRSNWAESMRSAVSASAYFLLLVSKHLVNSHWVSKETEDVLKELQNRDITFLPILLEDCDIPPSLATYQCFDMRSGIEDNLEKLANALRFTAEIDFEKLSPQTFEQLVTDLLQKLGFINLQSESQQSDSGIDAIVEFRHKDPFGAENREVYAVETKFYRDSRADLRTLQQLIGYVKKNPKIDKALLVTNGNLTSVALDWVSDAPKSTGIPIRVVDGTELKRLLLHNTELVSKYFATSLGHA
;
A
#
# COMPACT_ATOMS: atom_id res chain seq x y z
N MET A 1 15.33 -20.57 -28.74
CA MET A 1 15.35 -19.10 -28.61
C MET A 1 14.33 -18.72 -27.55
N THR A 2 14.81 -18.29 -26.39
CA THR A 2 13.96 -17.80 -25.30
C THR A 2 13.47 -16.39 -25.67
N ASN A 3 12.16 -16.18 -25.74
CA ASN A 3 11.54 -14.89 -26.09
C ASN A 3 11.98 -13.81 -25.07
N ILE A 4 12.91 -12.95 -25.49
CA ILE A 4 13.42 -11.83 -24.69
C ILE A 4 12.32 -10.79 -24.42
N ASP A 5 11.31 -10.72 -25.30
CA ASP A 5 10.17 -9.80 -25.21
C ASP A 5 9.23 -10.08 -24.01
N ASN A 6 9.34 -11.25 -23.36
CA ASN A 6 8.48 -11.63 -22.23
C ASN A 6 9.06 -11.24 -20.85
N LEU A 7 10.31 -10.75 -20.79
CA LEU A 7 10.93 -10.28 -19.54
C LEU A 7 10.54 -8.83 -19.19
N GLU A 8 10.11 -8.02 -20.17
CA GLU A 8 9.77 -6.60 -19.95
C GLU A 8 8.41 -6.39 -19.26
N LYS A 9 7.57 -7.43 -19.16
CA LYS A 9 6.23 -7.35 -18.54
C LYS A 9 6.11 -8.03 -17.18
N GLN A 10 7.17 -8.66 -16.66
CA GLN A 10 7.08 -9.31 -15.36
C GLN A 10 7.29 -8.29 -14.23
N PRO A 11 6.45 -8.32 -13.17
CA PRO A 11 6.62 -7.45 -12.02
C PRO A 11 8.02 -7.64 -11.44
N GLN A 12 8.76 -6.53 -11.33
CA GLN A 12 10.10 -6.55 -10.77
C GLN A 12 10.00 -6.59 -9.25
N VAL A 13 10.51 -7.65 -8.64
CA VAL A 13 10.46 -7.83 -7.18
C VAL A 13 11.86 -7.62 -6.63
N PHE A 14 12.05 -6.59 -5.82
CA PHE A 14 13.29 -6.31 -5.12
C PHE A 14 13.21 -6.86 -3.70
N VAL A 15 14.18 -7.65 -3.28
CA VAL A 15 14.24 -8.22 -1.93
C VAL A 15 15.42 -7.61 -1.17
N SER A 16 15.10 -6.86 -0.11
CA SER A 16 16.05 -6.29 0.85
C SER A 16 15.95 -7.01 2.19
N TYR A 17 17.09 -7.25 2.83
CA TYR A 17 17.20 -8.10 4.01
C TYR A 17 18.44 -7.74 4.83
N ALA A 18 18.47 -8.09 6.12
CA ALA A 18 19.68 -8.01 6.92
C ALA A 18 20.62 -9.17 6.55
N ILE A 19 21.94 -8.96 6.54
CA ILE A 19 22.92 -9.98 6.07
C ILE A 19 22.75 -11.34 6.77
N ALA A 20 22.36 -11.34 8.05
CA ALA A 20 22.10 -12.56 8.82
C ALA A 20 20.92 -13.39 8.28
N ASP A 21 20.00 -12.77 7.54
CA ASP A 21 18.81 -13.41 6.94
C ASP A 21 19.06 -13.87 5.49
N ARG A 22 20.32 -13.95 5.04
CA ARG A 22 20.68 -14.28 3.65
C ARG A 22 20.08 -15.60 3.17
N GLU A 23 20.06 -16.61 4.01
CA GLU A 23 19.52 -17.92 3.63
C GLU A 23 18.01 -17.85 3.41
N ALA A 24 17.28 -17.17 4.30
CA ALA A 24 15.85 -16.91 4.15
C ALA A 24 15.57 -16.10 2.87
N ALA A 25 16.32 -15.04 2.62
CA ALA A 25 16.18 -14.23 1.41
C ALA A 25 16.41 -15.06 0.13
N ARG A 26 17.43 -15.92 0.11
CA ARG A 26 17.69 -16.83 -1.02
C ARG A 26 16.59 -17.88 -1.20
N ALA A 27 16.00 -18.38 -0.12
CA ALA A 27 14.86 -19.29 -0.21
C ALA A 27 13.64 -18.60 -0.84
N ILE A 28 13.30 -17.40 -0.37
CA ILE A 28 12.20 -16.59 -0.92
C ILE A 28 12.45 -16.29 -2.40
N VAL A 29 13.64 -15.81 -2.76
CA VAL A 29 13.97 -15.48 -4.17
C VAL A 29 13.87 -16.70 -5.08
N ARG A 30 14.42 -17.85 -4.68
CA ARG A 30 14.29 -19.10 -5.46
C ARG A 30 12.83 -19.48 -5.64
N GLY A 31 12.06 -19.39 -4.57
CA GLY A 31 10.66 -19.67 -4.57
C GLY A 31 9.86 -18.78 -5.51
N LEU A 32 9.99 -17.45 -5.38
CA LEU A 32 9.30 -16.49 -6.24
C LEU A 32 9.70 -16.65 -7.71
N ARG A 33 10.98 -16.94 -8.01
CA ARG A 33 11.44 -17.24 -9.38
C ARG A 33 10.81 -18.51 -9.94
N SER A 34 10.59 -19.54 -9.12
CA SER A 34 9.88 -20.76 -9.57
C SER A 34 8.40 -20.50 -9.91
N HIS A 35 7.83 -19.40 -9.41
CA HIS A 35 6.51 -18.89 -9.79
C HIS A 35 6.56 -17.87 -10.95
N ASN A 36 7.64 -17.85 -11.74
CA ASN A 36 7.84 -16.96 -12.90
C ASN A 36 7.79 -15.46 -12.57
N LEU A 37 8.25 -15.06 -11.38
CA LEU A 37 8.44 -13.65 -11.01
C LEU A 37 9.89 -13.21 -11.30
N ASN A 38 10.04 -11.98 -11.80
CA ASN A 38 11.34 -11.37 -12.05
C ASN A 38 11.91 -10.78 -10.75
N VAL A 39 12.61 -11.61 -9.98
CA VAL A 39 13.10 -11.25 -8.66
C VAL A 39 14.59 -10.89 -8.66
N TRP A 40 14.89 -9.70 -8.14
CA TRP A 40 16.22 -9.18 -7.87
C TRP A 40 16.51 -9.28 -6.38
N LEU A 41 17.58 -10.00 -6.04
CA LEU A 41 18.10 -10.05 -4.68
C LEU A 41 19.21 -9.01 -4.59
N ASP A 42 19.13 -8.17 -3.56
CA ASP A 42 20.22 -7.26 -3.24
C ASP A 42 21.40 -8.04 -2.61
N ASP A 43 22.34 -8.48 -3.45
CA ASP A 43 23.58 -9.13 -2.97
C ASP A 43 24.58 -8.12 -2.39
N ASN A 44 24.31 -6.81 -2.53
CA ASN A 44 25.16 -5.75 -1.99
C ASN A 44 24.70 -5.38 -0.58
N GLN A 45 25.67 -5.35 0.32
CA GLN A 45 25.49 -5.05 1.74
C GLN A 45 24.77 -3.71 1.93
N LEU A 46 23.84 -3.65 2.91
CA LEU A 46 23.23 -2.45 3.50
C LEU A 46 23.85 -1.15 2.98
N TYR A 47 23.28 -0.65 1.89
CA TYR A 47 23.84 0.48 1.17
C TYR A 47 23.92 1.72 2.07
N PRO A 48 25.08 2.38 2.17
CA PRO A 48 25.10 3.79 2.49
C PRO A 48 24.25 4.55 1.47
N ARG A 49 23.49 5.56 1.95
CA ARG A 49 22.56 6.45 1.23
C ARG A 49 22.94 6.81 -0.23
N SER A 50 24.24 6.88 -0.57
CA SER A 50 24.73 7.26 -1.90
C SER A 50 24.46 6.23 -3.01
N ASN A 51 24.47 4.93 -2.70
CA ASN A 51 24.43 3.88 -3.74
C ASN A 51 23.08 3.15 -3.83
N TRP A 52 22.22 3.27 -2.80
CA TRP A 52 20.86 2.73 -2.84
C TRP A 52 19.98 3.47 -3.84
N ALA A 53 19.94 4.81 -3.76
CA ALA A 53 19.22 5.64 -4.70
C ALA A 53 19.73 5.45 -6.14
N GLU A 54 21.03 5.17 -6.32
CA GLU A 54 21.65 4.88 -7.62
C GLU A 54 21.27 3.50 -8.16
N SER A 55 21.27 2.47 -7.32
CA SER A 55 20.85 1.11 -7.67
C SER A 55 19.35 1.06 -7.98
N MET A 56 18.54 1.87 -7.30
CA MET A 56 17.11 2.06 -7.60
C MET A 56 16.87 2.95 -8.84
N ARG A 57 17.74 3.92 -9.13
CA ARG A 57 17.69 4.74 -10.37
C ARG A 57 17.85 3.88 -11.62
N SER A 58 18.68 2.84 -11.60
CA SER A 58 18.94 1.98 -12.75
C SER A 58 18.00 0.79 -12.86
N ALA A 59 17.42 0.32 -11.75
CA ALA A 59 16.73 -0.97 -11.73
C ALA A 59 15.20 -0.91 -11.84
N VAL A 60 14.54 0.22 -11.57
CA VAL A 60 13.11 0.19 -11.26
C VAL A 60 12.23 0.88 -12.32
N SER A 61 11.39 0.09 -12.99
CA SER A 61 10.23 0.58 -13.75
C SER A 61 9.02 0.83 -12.84
N ALA A 62 7.98 1.51 -13.36
CA ALA A 62 6.78 1.93 -12.63
C ALA A 62 5.85 0.80 -12.11
N SER A 63 6.33 -0.44 -12.01
CA SER A 63 5.56 -1.61 -11.56
C SER A 63 6.46 -2.58 -10.76
N ALA A 64 7.15 -2.05 -9.76
CA ALA A 64 8.05 -2.83 -8.90
C ALA A 64 7.51 -3.00 -7.48
N TYR A 65 7.82 -4.15 -6.89
CA TYR A 65 7.61 -4.44 -5.48
C TYR A 65 8.93 -4.33 -4.74
N PHE A 66 8.93 -3.68 -3.59
CA PHE A 66 10.05 -3.67 -2.67
C PHE A 66 9.69 -4.48 -1.42
N LEU A 67 10.28 -5.65 -1.30
CA LEU A 67 10.11 -6.57 -0.19
C LEU A 67 11.21 -6.33 0.82
N LEU A 68 10.85 -5.96 2.05
CA LEU A 68 11.78 -5.84 3.16
C LEU A 68 11.57 -7.00 4.12
N LEU A 69 12.58 -7.85 4.30
CA LEU A 69 12.52 -8.93 5.27
C LEU A 69 12.71 -8.38 6.68
N VAL A 70 11.63 -8.43 7.47
CA VAL A 70 11.56 -7.96 8.84
C VAL A 70 11.84 -9.12 9.79
N SER A 71 12.95 -9.00 10.50
CA SER A 71 13.47 -9.96 11.49
C SER A 71 14.09 -9.19 12.66
N LYS A 72 14.49 -9.89 13.72
CA LYS A 72 15.28 -9.28 14.81
C LYS A 72 16.62 -8.75 14.29
N HIS A 73 17.20 -9.35 13.25
CA HIS A 73 18.44 -8.86 12.65
C HIS A 73 18.25 -7.51 11.96
N LEU A 74 17.11 -7.33 11.25
CA LEU A 74 16.76 -6.05 10.65
C LEU A 74 16.53 -4.98 11.71
N VAL A 75 15.75 -5.29 12.75
CA VAL A 75 15.41 -4.35 13.83
C VAL A 75 16.66 -3.88 14.58
N ASN A 76 17.67 -4.74 14.73
CA ASN A 76 18.93 -4.39 15.36
C ASN A 76 19.95 -3.72 14.41
N SER A 77 19.57 -3.46 13.16
CA SER A 77 20.44 -2.86 12.14
C SER A 77 20.23 -1.35 11.98
N HIS A 78 21.09 -0.71 11.19
CA HIS A 78 20.97 0.72 10.85
C HIS A 78 19.70 1.06 10.06
N TRP A 79 18.95 0.06 9.55
CA TRP A 79 17.65 0.23 8.89
C TRP A 79 16.55 0.76 9.82
N VAL A 80 16.77 0.88 11.13
CA VAL A 80 15.78 1.49 12.05
C VAL A 80 15.97 3.01 12.18
N SER A 81 16.89 3.59 11.41
CA SER A 81 17.20 5.03 11.46
C SER A 81 16.26 5.89 10.60
N LYS A 82 16.42 7.22 10.73
CA LYS A 82 15.75 8.25 9.92
C LYS A 82 15.92 8.03 8.40
N GLU A 83 16.97 7.30 7.99
CA GLU A 83 17.23 6.97 6.58
C GLU A 83 16.11 6.10 5.97
N THR A 84 15.41 5.31 6.77
CA THR A 84 14.32 4.44 6.30
C THR A 84 13.07 5.22 5.93
N GLU A 85 12.77 6.33 6.61
CA GLU A 85 11.66 7.20 6.22
C GLU A 85 11.91 7.86 4.86
N ASP A 86 13.15 8.28 4.59
CA ASP A 86 13.55 8.85 3.30
C ASP A 86 13.41 7.80 2.17
N VAL A 87 13.83 6.56 2.42
CA VAL A 87 13.66 5.41 1.51
C VAL A 87 12.19 5.16 1.20
N LEU A 88 11.33 5.04 2.22
CA LEU A 88 9.91 4.78 2.06
C LEU A 88 9.20 5.88 1.26
N LYS A 89 9.56 7.15 1.49
CA LYS A 89 9.08 8.29 0.69
C LYS A 89 9.53 8.19 -0.76
N GLU A 90 10.78 7.80 -1.02
CA GLU A 90 11.26 7.62 -2.39
C GLU A 90 10.53 6.48 -3.12
N LEU A 91 10.25 5.36 -2.44
CA LEU A 91 9.45 4.26 -2.99
C LEU A 91 8.05 4.74 -3.40
N GLN A 92 7.37 5.47 -2.51
CA GLN A 92 6.04 6.02 -2.79
C GLN A 92 6.07 7.02 -3.97
N ASN A 93 7.06 7.91 -4.02
CA ASN A 93 7.20 8.88 -5.11
C ASN A 93 7.43 8.22 -6.48
N ARG A 94 7.98 7.00 -6.50
CA ARG A 94 8.26 6.23 -7.72
C ARG A 94 7.17 5.19 -8.06
N ASP A 95 6.05 5.18 -7.34
CA ASP A 95 4.98 4.17 -7.45
C ASP A 95 5.46 2.72 -7.20
N ILE A 96 6.45 2.56 -6.32
CA ILE A 96 6.99 1.24 -5.95
C ILE A 96 6.22 0.74 -4.74
N THR A 97 5.60 -0.43 -4.87
CA THR A 97 4.79 -1.02 -3.80
C THR A 97 5.71 -1.61 -2.73
N PHE A 98 5.77 -0.96 -1.57
CA PHE A 98 6.50 -1.44 -0.41
C PHE A 98 5.71 -2.53 0.35
N LEU A 99 6.35 -3.67 0.62
CA LEU A 99 5.76 -4.80 1.33
C LEU A 99 6.75 -5.35 2.39
N PRO A 100 6.51 -5.09 3.69
CA PRO A 100 7.29 -5.74 4.75
C PRO A 100 6.89 -7.21 4.89
N ILE A 101 7.88 -8.09 4.96
CA ILE A 101 7.73 -9.54 5.11
C ILE A 101 8.18 -9.93 6.51
N LEU A 102 7.26 -10.34 7.38
CA LEU A 102 7.59 -10.68 8.77
C LEU A 102 8.06 -12.14 8.86
N LEU A 103 9.34 -12.35 9.16
CA LEU A 103 9.94 -13.69 9.25
C LEU A 103 9.80 -14.32 10.63
N GLU A 104 9.81 -13.50 11.68
CA GLU A 104 9.76 -13.92 13.08
C GLU A 104 9.11 -12.83 13.95
N ASP A 105 8.79 -13.17 15.20
CA ASP A 105 8.34 -12.17 16.17
C ASP A 105 9.48 -11.21 16.53
N CYS A 106 9.28 -9.92 16.30
CA CYS A 106 10.24 -8.86 16.64
C CYS A 106 9.53 -7.52 16.92
N ASP A 107 10.24 -6.60 17.58
CA ASP A 107 9.75 -5.26 17.86
C ASP A 107 9.76 -4.41 16.57
N ILE A 108 8.64 -4.40 15.85
CA ILE A 108 8.51 -3.68 14.57
C ILE A 108 8.69 -2.16 14.79
N PRO A 109 9.64 -1.51 14.11
CA PRO A 109 9.84 -0.07 14.20
C PRO A 109 8.57 0.72 13.89
N PRO A 110 8.33 1.88 14.54
CA PRO A 110 7.14 2.70 14.28
C PRO A 110 6.94 3.07 12.81
N SER A 111 8.04 3.29 12.07
CA SER A 111 8.00 3.60 10.63
C SER A 111 7.50 2.45 9.76
N LEU A 112 7.63 1.19 10.22
CA LEU A 112 7.13 -0.01 9.55
C LEU A 112 5.75 -0.43 10.07
N ALA A 113 5.41 -0.07 11.31
CA ALA A 113 4.13 -0.40 11.95
C ALA A 113 2.91 0.21 11.23
N THR A 114 3.13 1.24 10.41
CA THR A 114 2.10 1.84 9.54
C THR A 114 1.75 0.98 8.32
N TYR A 115 2.57 -0.04 8.02
CA TYR A 115 2.38 -0.95 6.89
C TYR A 115 1.92 -2.33 7.37
N GLN A 116 0.96 -2.90 6.64
CA GLN A 116 0.54 -4.28 6.86
C GLN A 116 1.62 -5.24 6.37
N CYS A 117 2.18 -6.01 7.31
CA CYS A 117 3.17 -7.03 7.01
C CYS A 117 2.53 -8.25 6.35
N PHE A 118 3.26 -8.85 5.41
CA PHE A 118 2.98 -10.21 4.96
C PHE A 118 3.61 -11.18 5.95
N ASP A 119 2.79 -11.96 6.64
CA ASP A 119 3.23 -12.85 7.72
C ASP A 119 3.78 -14.16 7.15
N MET A 120 5.07 -14.41 7.36
CA MET A 120 5.75 -15.66 7.00
C MET A 120 6.26 -16.42 8.23
N ARG A 121 5.83 -16.06 9.44
CA ARG A 121 6.28 -16.70 10.70
C ARG A 121 5.94 -18.18 10.81
N SER A 122 4.93 -18.64 10.06
CA SER A 122 4.59 -20.07 9.99
C SER A 122 5.55 -20.89 9.12
N GLY A 123 6.45 -20.25 8.36
CA GLY A 123 7.45 -20.92 7.52
C GLY A 123 7.53 -20.30 6.12
N ILE A 124 8.72 -20.36 5.50
CA ILE A 124 8.91 -19.81 4.16
C ILE A 124 8.18 -20.65 3.12
N GLU A 125 8.35 -21.97 3.15
CA GLU A 125 7.71 -22.87 2.18
C GLU A 125 6.18 -22.76 2.21
N ASP A 126 5.59 -22.73 3.41
CA ASP A 126 4.13 -22.72 3.61
C ASP A 126 3.44 -21.42 3.14
N ASN A 127 4.18 -20.32 3.03
CA ASN A 127 3.65 -19.02 2.66
C ASN A 127 4.13 -18.52 1.31
N LEU A 128 5.07 -19.23 0.67
CA LEU A 128 5.66 -18.82 -0.59
C LEU A 128 4.63 -18.75 -1.72
N GLU A 129 3.78 -19.77 -1.84
CA GLU A 129 2.74 -19.78 -2.86
C GLU A 129 1.75 -18.62 -2.67
N LYS A 130 1.37 -18.33 -1.42
CA LYS A 130 0.50 -17.20 -1.08
C LYS A 130 1.14 -15.86 -1.47
N LEU A 131 2.43 -15.68 -1.15
CA LEU A 131 3.17 -14.46 -1.50
C LEU A 131 3.29 -14.31 -3.02
N ALA A 132 3.67 -15.38 -3.71
CA ALA A 132 3.81 -15.37 -5.16
C ALA A 132 2.47 -15.05 -5.85
N ASN A 133 1.37 -15.66 -5.41
CA ASN A 133 0.05 -15.38 -5.93
C ASN A 133 -0.38 -13.93 -5.66
N ALA A 134 -0.15 -13.41 -4.44
CA ALA A 134 -0.45 -12.03 -4.11
C ALA A 134 0.28 -11.06 -5.05
N LEU A 135 1.59 -11.22 -5.23
CA LEU A 135 2.41 -10.39 -6.13
C LEU A 135 1.98 -10.47 -7.60
N ARG A 136 1.59 -11.67 -8.07
CA ARG A 136 1.09 -11.88 -9.43
C ARG A 136 -0.26 -11.20 -9.65
N PHE A 137 -1.22 -11.42 -8.75
CA PHE A 137 -2.54 -10.81 -8.87
C PHE A 137 -2.46 -9.29 -8.81
N THR A 138 -1.62 -8.73 -7.95
CA THR A 138 -1.49 -7.28 -7.88
C THR A 138 -0.77 -6.67 -9.07
N ALA A 139 0.06 -7.44 -9.80
CA ALA A 139 0.64 -6.99 -11.06
C ALA A 139 -0.40 -6.79 -12.17
N GLU A 140 -1.57 -7.43 -12.05
CA GLU A 140 -2.71 -7.27 -12.96
C GLU A 140 -3.57 -6.03 -12.63
N ILE A 141 -3.33 -5.38 -11.50
CA ILE A 141 -4.08 -4.18 -11.09
C ILE A 141 -3.71 -3.04 -12.02
N ASP A 142 -4.64 -2.75 -12.92
CA ASP A 142 -4.63 -1.58 -13.78
C ASP A 142 -5.94 -0.82 -13.53
N PHE A 143 -5.87 0.20 -12.68
CA PHE A 143 -7.05 1.00 -12.32
C PHE A 143 -7.65 1.71 -13.55
N GLU A 144 -6.87 1.98 -14.61
CA GLU A 144 -7.38 2.65 -15.82
C GLU A 144 -8.41 1.81 -16.58
N LYS A 145 -8.39 0.48 -16.38
CA LYS A 145 -9.39 -0.45 -16.94
C LYS A 145 -10.73 -0.36 -16.21
N LEU A 146 -10.81 0.28 -15.04
CA LEU A 146 -12.05 0.45 -14.30
C LEU A 146 -12.81 1.69 -14.79
N SER A 147 -14.14 1.64 -14.67
CA SER A 147 -14.95 2.85 -14.68
C SER A 147 -14.90 3.51 -13.29
N PRO A 148 -15.16 4.83 -13.19
CA PRO A 148 -15.25 5.50 -11.89
C PRO A 148 -16.22 4.81 -10.92
N GLN A 149 -17.37 4.35 -11.41
CA GLN A 149 -18.37 3.65 -10.59
C GLN A 149 -17.86 2.30 -10.08
N THR A 150 -17.16 1.55 -10.92
CA THR A 150 -16.55 0.28 -10.51
C THR A 150 -15.42 0.51 -9.50
N PHE A 151 -14.65 1.59 -9.65
CA PHE A 151 -13.63 1.98 -8.69
C PHE A 151 -14.23 2.37 -7.33
N GLU A 152 -15.30 3.16 -7.30
CA GLU A 152 -16.04 3.47 -6.07
C GLU A 152 -16.56 2.21 -5.36
N GLN A 153 -17.08 1.24 -6.13
CA GLN A 153 -17.54 -0.03 -5.57
C GLN A 153 -16.37 -0.88 -5.02
N LEU A 154 -15.22 -0.89 -5.71
CA LEU A 154 -14.01 -1.53 -5.21
C LEU A 154 -13.57 -0.94 -3.86
N VAL A 155 -13.57 0.40 -3.74
CA VAL A 155 -13.23 1.10 -2.50
C VAL A 155 -14.22 0.76 -1.39
N THR A 156 -15.51 0.75 -1.69
CA THR A 156 -16.58 0.38 -0.74
C THR A 156 -16.37 -1.03 -0.20
N ASP A 157 -16.15 -2.01 -1.07
CA ASP A 157 -15.91 -3.39 -0.67
C ASP A 157 -14.61 -3.54 0.14
N LEU A 158 -13.57 -2.80 -0.24
CA LEU A 158 -12.30 -2.78 0.49
C LEU A 158 -12.48 -2.24 1.91
N LEU A 159 -13.18 -1.11 2.08
CA LEU A 159 -13.45 -0.55 3.40
C LEU A 159 -14.23 -1.55 4.27
N GLN A 160 -15.21 -2.25 3.70
CA GLN A 160 -15.92 -3.30 4.42
C GLN A 160 -14.98 -4.44 4.87
N LYS A 161 -14.04 -4.86 4.01
CA LYS A 161 -13.02 -5.87 4.34
C LYS A 161 -12.05 -5.39 5.42
N LEU A 162 -11.75 -4.10 5.46
CA LEU A 162 -10.96 -3.47 6.51
C LEU A 162 -11.72 -3.28 7.83
N GLY A 163 -12.99 -3.71 7.90
CA GLY A 163 -13.80 -3.68 9.12
C GLY A 163 -14.60 -2.39 9.33
N PHE A 164 -14.66 -1.52 8.32
CA PHE A 164 -15.58 -0.39 8.35
C PHE A 164 -17.02 -0.87 8.20
N ILE A 165 -17.93 -0.20 8.91
CA ILE A 165 -19.37 -0.48 8.91
C ILE A 165 -20.17 0.79 8.62
N ASN A 166 -21.49 0.64 8.50
CA ASN A 166 -22.43 1.74 8.22
C ASN A 166 -22.05 2.54 6.98
N LEU A 167 -21.65 1.87 5.90
CA LEU A 167 -21.36 2.51 4.61
C LEU A 167 -22.67 3.08 4.03
N GLN A 168 -23.04 4.27 4.49
CA GLN A 168 -24.18 5.02 3.99
C GLN A 168 -23.68 5.84 2.81
N SER A 169 -24.10 5.47 1.60
CA SER A 169 -23.97 6.37 0.46
C SER A 169 -24.83 7.60 0.73
N GLU A 170 -24.25 8.80 0.64
CA GLU A 170 -25.05 10.04 0.56
C GLU A 170 -25.70 10.11 -0.83
N SER A 171 -26.51 9.12 -1.20
CA SER A 171 -27.13 9.08 -2.53
C SER A 171 -28.35 10.01 -2.67
N GLN A 172 -28.63 10.87 -1.70
CA GLN A 172 -29.66 11.91 -1.81
C GLN A 172 -29.30 13.13 -0.95
N GLN A 173 -28.96 14.23 -1.62
CA GLN A 173 -28.60 15.57 -1.09
C GLN A 173 -27.15 15.75 -0.62
N SER A 174 -26.23 16.06 -1.54
CA SER A 174 -25.35 17.23 -1.37
C SER A 174 -24.42 17.43 -2.57
N ASP A 175 -24.26 18.68 -2.96
CA ASP A 175 -23.21 19.23 -3.84
C ASP A 175 -21.81 19.17 -3.18
N SER A 176 -21.59 18.26 -2.22
CA SER A 176 -20.45 18.24 -1.27
C SER A 176 -19.23 17.47 -1.77
N GLY A 177 -19.42 16.49 -2.65
CA GLY A 177 -18.35 15.59 -3.11
C GLY A 177 -17.99 14.45 -2.14
N ILE A 178 -18.84 14.13 -1.15
CA ILE A 178 -18.62 13.02 -0.21
C ILE A 178 -19.37 11.78 -0.69
N ASP A 179 -18.68 10.65 -0.78
CA ASP A 179 -19.25 9.42 -1.34
C ASP A 179 -19.81 8.49 -0.26
N ALA A 180 -19.22 8.50 0.94
CA ALA A 180 -19.72 7.71 2.07
C ALA A 180 -19.38 8.33 3.43
N ILE A 181 -20.23 8.07 4.42
CA ILE A 181 -19.86 8.17 5.83
C ILE A 181 -19.71 6.75 6.36
N VAL A 182 -18.61 6.45 7.03
CA VAL A 182 -18.31 5.10 7.54
C VAL A 182 -17.87 5.14 9.00
N GLU A 183 -18.03 4.02 9.70
CA GLU A 183 -17.60 3.87 11.10
C GLU A 183 -16.55 2.77 11.23
N PHE A 184 -15.54 3.02 12.05
CA PHE A 184 -14.60 2.00 12.51
C PHE A 184 -14.75 1.81 14.02
N ARG A 185 -14.81 0.56 14.48
CA ARG A 185 -14.92 0.23 15.90
C ARG A 185 -13.75 -0.62 16.36
N HIS A 186 -13.18 -0.26 17.49
CA HIS A 186 -12.09 -1.01 18.11
C HIS A 186 -12.21 -0.95 19.63
N LYS A 187 -11.56 -1.89 20.32
CA LYS A 187 -11.51 -1.89 21.78
C LYS A 187 -10.22 -1.24 22.26
N ASP A 188 -10.32 -0.43 23.31
CA ASP A 188 -9.15 0.07 24.02
C ASP A 188 -8.50 -1.06 24.89
N PRO A 189 -7.33 -0.82 25.49
CA PRO A 189 -6.68 -1.81 26.36
C PRO A 189 -7.49 -2.23 27.60
N PHE A 190 -8.56 -1.52 27.93
CA PHE A 190 -9.46 -1.80 29.05
C PHE A 190 -10.79 -2.45 28.60
N GLY A 191 -10.94 -2.70 27.30
CA GLY A 191 -12.10 -3.35 26.70
C GLY A 191 -13.26 -2.42 26.32
N ALA A 192 -13.12 -1.10 26.49
CA ALA A 192 -14.14 -0.14 26.08
C ALA A 192 -14.19 -0.04 24.55
N GLU A 193 -15.40 -0.01 23.98
CA GLU A 193 -15.58 0.18 22.54
C GLU A 193 -15.44 1.66 22.17
N ASN A 194 -14.44 1.93 21.35
CA ASN A 194 -14.28 3.22 20.67
C ASN A 194 -14.89 3.15 19.28
N ARG A 195 -15.47 4.26 18.87
CA ARG A 195 -16.06 4.47 17.54
C ARG A 195 -15.40 5.68 16.91
N GLU A 196 -15.02 5.54 15.65
CA GLU A 196 -14.47 6.61 14.84
C GLU A 196 -15.29 6.74 13.56
N VAL A 197 -15.75 7.95 13.26
CA VAL A 197 -16.59 8.26 12.09
C VAL A 197 -15.75 8.99 11.04
N TYR A 198 -15.77 8.48 9.82
CA TYR A 198 -15.00 9.00 8.70
C TYR A 198 -15.93 9.54 7.61
N ALA A 199 -15.64 10.75 7.10
CA ALA A 199 -16.13 11.17 5.79
C ALA A 199 -15.18 10.64 4.73
N VAL A 200 -15.71 9.88 3.78
CA VAL A 200 -14.96 9.23 2.71
C VAL A 200 -15.26 9.94 1.39
N GLU A 201 -14.20 10.37 0.73
CA GLU A 201 -14.24 10.82 -0.66
C GLU A 201 -13.37 9.88 -1.50
N THR A 202 -13.90 9.45 -2.62
CA THR A 202 -13.29 8.57 -3.60
C THR A 202 -13.05 9.36 -4.88
N LYS A 203 -11.79 9.44 -5.31
CA LYS A 203 -11.44 10.13 -6.56
C LYS A 203 -10.76 9.20 -7.53
N PHE A 204 -11.37 9.03 -8.69
CA PHE A 204 -10.79 8.37 -9.82
C PHE A 204 -10.19 9.39 -10.79
N TYR A 205 -8.88 9.34 -11.00
CA TYR A 205 -8.15 10.18 -11.93
C TYR A 205 -7.58 9.35 -13.08
N ARG A 206 -7.86 9.73 -14.33
CA ARG A 206 -7.25 9.10 -15.51
C ARG A 206 -5.90 9.72 -15.88
N ASP A 207 -5.81 11.05 -15.80
CA ASP A 207 -4.63 11.83 -16.24
C ASP A 207 -4.22 12.91 -15.22
N SER A 208 -4.72 12.83 -13.99
CA SER A 208 -4.48 13.83 -12.94
C SER A 208 -4.07 13.20 -11.62
N ARG A 209 -3.49 14.01 -10.73
CA ARG A 209 -3.14 13.61 -9.36
C ARG A 209 -4.17 14.19 -8.41
N ALA A 210 -4.30 13.57 -7.23
CA ALA A 210 -5.03 14.16 -6.12
C ALA A 210 -4.50 15.57 -5.84
N ASP A 211 -5.38 16.56 -6.00
CA ASP A 211 -5.04 17.96 -5.83
C ASP A 211 -5.32 18.43 -4.40
N LEU A 212 -4.63 19.50 -4.00
CA LEU A 212 -4.78 20.08 -2.67
C LEU A 212 -6.21 20.60 -2.41
N ARG A 213 -6.96 20.97 -3.46
CA ARG A 213 -8.30 21.53 -3.34
C ARG A 213 -9.29 20.48 -2.85
N THR A 214 -9.22 19.27 -3.39
CA THR A 214 -10.04 18.13 -2.95
C THR A 214 -9.86 17.89 -1.46
N LEU A 215 -8.60 17.80 -1.01
CA LEU A 215 -8.27 17.61 0.41
C LEU A 215 -8.82 18.74 1.31
N GLN A 216 -8.73 19.99 0.85
CA GLN A 216 -9.27 21.15 1.57
C GLN A 216 -10.81 21.15 1.62
N GLN A 217 -11.47 20.73 0.54
CA GLN A 217 -12.93 20.60 0.48
C GLN A 217 -13.43 19.52 1.46
N LEU A 218 -12.79 18.35 1.47
CA LEU A 218 -13.09 17.26 2.40
C LEU A 218 -12.96 17.69 3.86
N ILE A 219 -11.85 18.34 4.23
CA ILE A 219 -11.69 18.91 5.57
C ILE A 219 -12.77 19.97 5.86
N GLY A 220 -13.10 20.81 4.88
CA GLY A 220 -14.15 21.81 5.00
C GLY A 220 -15.53 21.20 5.28
N TYR A 221 -15.83 20.05 4.69
CA TYR A 221 -17.04 19.28 4.98
C TYR A 221 -17.02 18.72 6.41
N VAL A 222 -15.91 18.09 6.84
CA VAL A 222 -15.79 17.55 8.20
C VAL A 222 -15.92 18.66 9.26
N LYS A 223 -15.34 19.85 9.04
CA LYS A 223 -15.50 21.02 9.94
C LYS A 223 -16.95 21.42 10.16
N LYS A 224 -17.80 21.26 9.15
CA LYS A 224 -19.23 21.62 9.21
C LYS A 224 -20.08 20.53 9.86
N ASN A 225 -19.55 19.32 10.04
CA ASN A 225 -20.26 18.15 10.48
C ASN A 225 -19.63 17.56 11.76
N PRO A 226 -19.98 18.06 12.95
CA PRO A 226 -19.31 17.72 14.21
C PRO A 226 -19.51 16.27 14.69
N LYS A 227 -20.30 15.46 13.96
CA LYS A 227 -20.44 14.01 14.20
C LYS A 227 -19.37 13.18 13.49
N ILE A 228 -18.54 13.81 12.67
CA ILE A 228 -17.50 13.17 11.87
C ILE A 228 -16.16 13.50 12.51
N ASP A 229 -15.37 12.47 12.81
CA ASP A 229 -14.11 12.60 13.53
C ASP A 229 -12.94 12.82 12.57
N LYS A 230 -12.99 12.21 11.38
CA LYS A 230 -11.85 12.12 10.46
C LYS A 230 -12.28 12.24 8.99
N ALA A 231 -11.36 12.70 8.17
CA ALA A 231 -11.46 12.67 6.71
C ALA A 231 -10.67 11.47 6.14
N LEU A 232 -11.20 10.83 5.10
CA LEU A 232 -10.53 9.78 4.34
C LEU A 232 -10.68 10.04 2.83
N LEU A 233 -9.56 10.26 2.14
CA LEU A 233 -9.52 10.28 0.68
C LEU A 233 -8.97 8.94 0.18
N VAL A 234 -9.69 8.29 -0.74
CA VAL A 234 -9.20 7.11 -1.48
C VAL A 234 -9.10 7.44 -2.96
N THR A 235 -7.96 7.15 -3.59
CA THR A 235 -7.75 7.46 -5.00
C THR A 235 -6.83 6.45 -5.70
N ASN A 236 -6.98 6.30 -7.02
CA ASN A 236 -6.10 5.49 -7.85
C ASN A 236 -4.80 6.22 -8.22
N GLY A 237 -4.75 7.55 -8.07
CA GLY A 237 -3.58 8.37 -8.38
C GLY A 237 -2.63 8.54 -7.20
N ASN A 238 -1.38 8.90 -7.46
CA ASN A 238 -0.41 9.23 -6.41
C ASN A 238 -0.50 10.71 -6.03
N LEU A 239 -0.23 11.02 -4.76
CA LEU A 239 -0.21 12.40 -4.27
C LEU A 239 1.07 13.12 -4.71
N THR A 240 0.99 14.44 -4.83
CA THR A 240 2.19 15.28 -4.95
C THR A 240 2.88 15.40 -3.59
N SER A 241 4.19 15.63 -3.55
CA SER A 241 4.91 15.86 -2.29
C SER A 241 4.31 17.01 -1.48
N VAL A 242 3.83 18.06 -2.15
CA VAL A 242 3.12 19.18 -1.51
C VAL A 242 1.82 18.73 -0.83
N ALA A 243 1.04 17.85 -1.49
CA ALA A 243 -0.17 17.30 -0.91
C ALA A 243 0.15 16.38 0.29
N LEU A 244 1.21 15.58 0.22
CA LEU A 244 1.66 14.73 1.32
C LEU A 244 2.10 15.56 2.54
N ASP A 245 2.91 16.59 2.33
CA ASP A 245 3.34 17.50 3.41
C ASP A 245 2.12 18.17 4.05
N TRP A 246 1.16 18.62 3.24
CA TRP A 246 -0.07 19.20 3.75
C TRP A 246 -0.91 18.21 4.55
N VAL A 247 -1.06 16.96 4.11
CA VAL A 247 -1.80 15.91 4.84
C VAL A 247 -1.17 15.68 6.22
N SER A 248 0.17 15.69 6.31
CA SER A 248 0.90 15.55 7.58
C SER A 248 0.65 16.74 8.54
N ASP A 249 0.50 17.95 8.01
CA ASP A 249 0.31 19.16 8.80
C ASP A 249 -1.16 19.53 9.05
N ALA A 250 -2.09 18.93 8.31
CA ALA A 250 -3.53 19.18 8.40
C ALA A 250 -4.10 18.97 9.80
N PRO A 251 -3.76 17.91 10.58
CA PRO A 251 -4.30 17.74 11.94
C PRO A 251 -3.90 18.91 12.86
N LYS A 252 -2.65 19.39 12.75
CA LYS A 252 -2.13 20.49 13.58
C LYS A 252 -2.75 21.83 13.23
N SER A 253 -2.95 22.07 11.93
CA SER A 253 -3.42 23.36 11.41
C SER A 253 -4.96 23.48 11.39
N THR A 254 -5.67 22.36 11.25
CA THR A 254 -7.13 22.36 11.08
C THR A 254 -7.90 21.76 12.24
N GLY A 255 -7.23 21.00 13.12
CA GLY A 255 -7.83 20.24 14.20
C GLY A 255 -8.51 18.94 13.75
N ILE A 256 -8.47 18.62 12.45
CA ILE A 256 -9.14 17.44 11.88
C ILE A 256 -8.08 16.51 11.27
N PRO A 257 -8.01 15.26 11.71
CA PRO A 257 -7.20 14.25 11.06
C PRO A 257 -7.71 13.93 9.66
N ILE A 258 -6.80 13.85 8.70
CA ILE A 258 -7.08 13.35 7.35
C ILE A 258 -6.16 12.17 7.03
N ARG A 259 -6.75 11.11 6.51
CA ARG A 259 -6.04 9.96 5.96
C ARG A 259 -6.19 9.97 4.45
N VAL A 260 -5.12 9.64 3.74
CA VAL A 260 -5.15 9.42 2.30
C VAL A 260 -4.66 8.02 2.00
N VAL A 261 -5.39 7.32 1.14
CA VAL A 261 -5.02 6.05 0.52
C VAL A 261 -4.84 6.33 -0.97
N ASP A 262 -3.60 6.44 -1.40
CA ASP A 262 -3.24 6.70 -2.79
C ASP A 262 -3.13 5.41 -3.62
N GLY A 263 -2.82 5.53 -4.92
CA GLY A 263 -2.72 4.38 -5.81
C GLY A 263 -1.74 3.31 -5.31
N THR A 264 -0.56 3.73 -4.84
CA THR A 264 0.45 2.82 -4.28
C THR A 264 -0.06 2.09 -3.02
N GLU A 265 -0.65 2.82 -2.08
CA GLU A 265 -1.19 2.21 -0.86
C GLU A 265 -2.42 1.34 -1.14
N LEU A 266 -3.28 1.74 -2.08
CA LEU A 266 -4.44 0.97 -2.50
C LEU A 266 -4.03 -0.38 -3.10
N LYS A 267 -3.01 -0.41 -3.99
CA LYS A 267 -2.42 -1.66 -4.50
C LYS A 267 -1.92 -2.54 -3.35
N ARG A 268 -1.25 -1.95 -2.35
CA ARG A 268 -0.77 -2.68 -1.16
C ARG A 268 -1.89 -3.28 -0.32
N LEU A 269 -2.99 -2.54 -0.12
CA LEU A 269 -4.16 -3.05 0.59
C LEU A 269 -4.85 -4.19 -0.19
N LEU A 270 -4.94 -4.07 -1.50
CA LEU A 270 -5.48 -5.11 -2.38
C LEU A 270 -4.60 -6.38 -2.43
N LEU A 271 -3.28 -6.24 -2.23
CA LEU A 271 -2.36 -7.38 -2.08
C LEU A 271 -2.77 -8.31 -0.94
N HIS A 272 -3.27 -7.74 0.15
CA HIS A 272 -3.78 -8.49 1.30
C HIS A 272 -5.24 -8.95 1.13
N ASN A 273 -5.91 -8.59 0.03
CA ASN A 273 -7.32 -8.86 -0.26
C ASN A 273 -7.49 -9.39 -1.71
N THR A 274 -6.81 -10.49 -2.05
CA THR A 274 -6.72 -11.03 -3.43
C THR A 274 -8.07 -11.44 -4.04
N GLU A 275 -9.06 -11.72 -3.22
CA GLU A 275 -10.46 -11.93 -3.64
C GLU A 275 -11.10 -10.69 -4.30
N LEU A 276 -10.78 -9.49 -3.82
CA LEU A 276 -11.21 -8.24 -4.45
C LEU A 276 -10.48 -8.04 -5.78
N VAL A 277 -9.18 -8.37 -5.82
CA VAL A 277 -8.43 -8.32 -7.08
C VAL A 277 -9.08 -9.24 -8.12
N SER A 278 -9.43 -10.45 -7.72
CA SER A 278 -10.14 -11.40 -8.57
C SER A 278 -11.52 -10.88 -8.98
N LYS A 279 -12.28 -10.26 -8.08
CA LYS A 279 -13.61 -9.72 -8.40
C LYS A 279 -13.57 -8.58 -9.43
N TYR A 280 -12.59 -7.68 -9.33
CA TYR A 280 -12.59 -6.44 -10.10
C TYR A 280 -11.65 -6.43 -11.31
N PHE A 281 -10.65 -7.30 -11.35
CA PHE A 281 -9.62 -7.33 -12.39
C PHE A 281 -9.53 -8.67 -13.14
N ALA A 282 -10.39 -9.66 -12.85
CA ALA A 282 -10.33 -10.98 -13.49
C ALA A 282 -10.67 -11.03 -14.98
N THR A 283 -11.09 -9.91 -15.60
CA THR A 283 -11.24 -9.83 -17.07
C THR A 283 -9.90 -10.01 -17.82
N SER A 284 -8.76 -10.02 -17.11
CA SER A 284 -7.42 -10.38 -17.63
C SER A 284 -7.06 -11.88 -17.56
N LEU A 285 -7.85 -12.69 -16.82
CA LEU A 285 -7.53 -14.11 -16.52
C LEU A 285 -8.19 -15.11 -17.49
N GLY A 286 -8.94 -14.63 -18.49
CA GLY A 286 -9.51 -15.45 -19.55
C GLY A 286 -8.62 -15.47 -20.79
N HIS A 287 -8.21 -16.67 -21.19
CA HIS A 287 -7.40 -17.05 -22.36
C HIS A 287 -5.88 -17.12 -22.12
N ALA A 288 -5.46 -18.20 -21.45
CA ALA A 288 -4.26 -18.94 -21.82
C ALA A 288 -4.69 -20.21 -22.56
#